data_AF-A0A1T5MA02-F1
#
_entry.id   AF-A0A1T5MA02-F1
#
_cell.length_a   1.000
_cell.length_b   1.000
_cell.length_c   1.000
_cell.angle_alpha   90.00
_cell.angle_beta   90.00
_cell.angle_gamma   90.00
#
_symmetry.space_group_name_H-M   'P 1'
#
loop_
_entity.id
_entity.type
_entity.pdbx_description
1 polymer ?
#
loop_
_entity_poly.entity_id
_entity_poly.type
_entity_poly.pdbx_seq_one_letter_code
_entity_poly.pdbx_strand_id
1 'polypeptide(L)' 'MEAGVRNKLVGKISEIKNDEIMAQIKMTVDG' A
#
# COMPACT_ATOMS: atom_id res chain seq x y z
N MET A 1 -18.49 3.84 -9.63
CA MET A 1 -17.64 4.86 -10.27
C MET A 1 -16.25 4.64 -9.73
N GLU A 2 -15.38 3.94 -10.45
CA GLU A 2 -13.98 3.86 -10.02
C GLU A 2 -13.38 5.25 -10.15
N ALA A 3 -12.66 5.70 -9.12
CA ALA A 3 -11.91 6.94 -9.18
C ALA A 3 -10.99 6.88 -10.41
N GLY A 4 -10.77 8.01 -11.08
CA GLY A 4 -9.87 8.14 -12.24
C GLY A 4 -8.41 7.93 -11.86
N VAL A 5 -8.08 6.76 -11.33
CA VAL A 5 -6.78 6.42 -10.79
C VAL A 5 -5.89 5.98 -11.95
N ARG A 6 -4.90 6.81 -12.27
CA ARG A 6 -3.90 6.52 -13.31
C ARG A 6 -2.93 5.41 -12.90
N ASN A 7 -2.65 5.27 -11.59
CA ASN A 7 -1.61 4.39 -11.08
C ASN A 7 -2.19 3.28 -10.21
N LYS A 8 -1.94 2.04 -10.61
CA LYS A 8 -2.24 0.85 -9.82
C LYS A 8 -0.97 0.01 -9.73
N LEU A 9 -0.33 0.05 -8.56
CA LEU A 9 0.92 -0.64 -8.30
C LEU A 9 0.63 -1.93 -7.51
N VAL A 10 1.35 -2.99 -7.87
CA VAL A 10 1.29 -4.30 -7.22
C VAL A 10 2.66 -4.58 -6.60
N GLY A 11 2.69 -5.28 -5.48
CA GLY A 11 3.91 -5.50 -4.74
C GLY A 11 3.74 -6.42 -3.54
N LYS A 12 4.81 -6.58 -2.75
CA LYS A 12 4.84 -7.42 -1.55
C LYS A 12 5.06 -6.57 -0.31
N ILE A 13 4.28 -6.83 0.73
CA ILE A 13 4.43 -6.19 2.03
C ILE A 13 5.69 -6.73 2.72
N SER A 14 6.56 -5.83 3.18
CA SER A 14 7.77 -6.18 3.94
C SER A 14 7.63 -5.91 5.43
N GLU A 15 6.80 -4.94 5.83
CA GLU A 15 6.61 -4.56 7.24
C GLU A 15 5.22 -3.97 7.46
N ILE A 16 4.61 -4.30 8.59
CA ILE A 16 3.36 -3.69 9.06
C ILE A 16 3.59 -3.21 10.50
N LYS A 17 3.33 -1.93 10.76
CA LYS A 17 3.25 -1.37 12.11
C LYS A 17 1.84 -0.89 12.35
N ASN A 18 1.22 -1.38 13.42
CA ASN A 18 -0.10 -0.91 13.85
C ASN A 18 0.06 0.17 14.90
N ASP A 19 -0.52 1.33 14.64
CA ASP A 19 -0.80 2.36 15.62
C ASP A 19 -2.31 2.32 15.96
N GLU A 20 -2.76 3.10 16.93
CA GLU A 20 -4.14 3.01 17.45
C GLU A 20 -5.23 3.36 16.42
N ILE A 21 -4.92 4.20 15.43
CA ILE A 21 -5.88 4.71 14.44
C ILE A 21 -5.55 4.26 13.01
N MET A 22 -4.27 4.04 12.71
CA MET A 22 -3.78 3.72 11.37
C MET A 22 -2.70 2.64 11.40
N ALA A 23 -2.53 1.94 10.29
CA ALA A 23 -1.41 1.03 10.08
C ALA A 23 -0.44 1.63 9.06
N GLN A 24 0.85 1.69 9.42
CA GLN A 24 1.92 1.97 8.48
C GLN A 24 2.34 0.67 7.79
N ILE A 25 2.28 0.66 6.45
CA ILE A 25 2.71 -0.48 5.64
C ILE A 25 3.95 -0.09 4.84
N LYS A 26 5.03 -0.86 4.98
CA LYS A 26 6.17 -0.83 4.05
C LYS A 26 6.01 -1.97 3.07
N MET A 27 6.08 -1.68 1.78
CA MET A 27 6.02 -2.68 0.72
C MET A 27 7.04 -2.40 -0.37
N THR A 28 7.50 -3.45 -1.03
CA THR A 28 8.25 -3.38 -2.28
C THR A 28 7.24 -3.42 -3.43
N VAL A 29 7.39 -2.52 -4.39
CA VAL A 29 6.58 -2.54 -5.63
C VAL A 29 7.27 -3.45 -6.64
N ASP A 30 6.50 -4.22 -7.38
CA ASP A 30 7.01 -5.03 -8.49
C ASP A 30 7.27 -4.12 -9.71
N GLY A 31 8.55 -3.96 -10.08
CA GLY A 31 9.02 -3.09 -11.17
C GLY A 31 10.19 -2.22 -10.76
#